data_AF-A0A8S2YVW7-F1
#
_entry.id   AF-A0A8S2YVW7-F1
#
_cell.length_a   1.000
_cell.length_b   1.000
_cell.length_c   1.000
_cell.angle_alpha   90.00
_cell.angle_beta   90.00
_cell.angle_gamma   90.00
#
_symmetry.space_group_name_H-M   'P 1'
#
loop_
_entity.id
_entity.type
_entity.pdbx_description
1 polymer ?
#
loop_
_entity_poly.entity_id
_entity_poly.type
_entity_poly.pdbx_seq_one_letter_code
_entity_poly.pdbx_strand_id
1 'polypeptide(L)' 'YWCATHVLQTQYTIQIIRCNSISCCGPWRSNYIQVFPHRFLPAPVPFERTPRGIAMAERDYQKGVFYGSLIQRIQFHGVV' A
#
# COMPACT_ATOMS: atom_id res chain seq x y z
N TYR A 1 14.08 -10.92 -14.49
CA TYR A 1 13.55 -9.86 -15.38
C TYR A 1 13.26 -8.62 -14.55
N TRP A 2 13.71 -7.42 -14.95
CA TRP A 2 13.65 -6.22 -14.10
C TRP A 2 12.20 -5.84 -13.75
N CYS A 3 11.30 -5.77 -14.73
CA CYS A 3 9.93 -5.31 -14.47
C CYS A 3 9.17 -6.19 -13.48
N ALA A 4 9.39 -7.51 -13.48
CA ALA A 4 8.73 -8.43 -12.56
C ALA A 4 9.13 -8.21 -11.08
N THR A 5 10.30 -7.64 -10.84
CA THR A 5 10.81 -7.34 -9.49
C THR A 5 10.50 -5.92 -9.07
N HIS A 6 10.45 -4.99 -10.03
CA HIS A 6 10.45 -3.56 -9.76
C HIS A 6 9.12 -2.87 -10.02
N VAL A 7 8.23 -3.45 -10.82
CA VAL A 7 6.99 -2.81 -11.24
C VAL A 7 5.80 -3.51 -10.61
N LEU A 8 4.97 -2.76 -9.90
CA LEU A 8 3.62 -3.16 -9.53
C LEU A 8 2.63 -2.18 -10.13
N GLN A 9 1.72 -2.71 -10.92
CA GLN A 9 0.63 -1.95 -11.50
C GLN A 9 -0.68 -2.34 -10.81
N THR A 10 -1.38 -1.36 -10.28
CA THR A 10 -2.75 -1.48 -9.79
C THR A 10 -3.67 -0.69 -10.71
N GLN A 11 -4.99 -0.78 -10.49
CA GLN A 11 -5.98 -0.03 -11.26
C GLN A 11 -5.75 1.49 -11.25
N TYR A 12 -5.16 2.02 -10.18
CA TYR A 12 -5.07 3.47 -9.95
C TYR A 12 -3.63 4.00 -9.93
N THR A 13 -2.61 3.14 -9.95
CA THR A 13 -1.22 3.56 -9.77
C THR A 13 -0.24 2.56 -10.36
N ILE A 14 0.82 3.05 -10.99
CA ILE A 14 2.02 2.26 -11.31
C ILE A 14 3.11 2.65 -10.31
N GLN A 15 3.66 1.64 -9.64
CA GLN A 15 4.73 1.80 -8.66
C GLN A 15 6.01 1.16 -9.21
N ILE A 16 7.09 1.94 -9.25
CA ILE A 16 8.44 1.45 -9.53
C ILE A 16 9.24 1.47 -8.23
N ILE A 17 9.62 0.30 -7.73
CA ILE A 17 10.25 0.13 -6.40
C ILE A 17 11.70 -0.31 -6.50
N ARG A 18 12.46 -0.10 -5.41
CA ARG A 18 13.80 -0.70 -5.23
C ARG A 18 13.67 -2.10 -4.64
N CYS A 19 14.52 -3.03 -5.06
CA CYS A 19 14.61 -4.36 -4.46
C CYS A 19 15.66 -4.40 -3.33
N ASN A 20 15.74 -5.52 -2.60
CA ASN A 20 16.70 -5.69 -1.51
C ASN A 20 18.10 -6.12 -1.99
N SER A 21 18.28 -6.37 -3.28
CA SER A 21 19.59 -6.72 -3.82
C SER A 21 20.46 -5.48 -4.00
N ILE A 22 21.58 -5.43 -3.28
CA ILE A 22 22.57 -4.35 -3.36
C ILE A 22 23.20 -4.29 -4.77
N SER A 23 23.41 -5.43 -5.43
CA SER A 23 23.95 -5.45 -6.79
C SER A 23 22.99 -4.88 -7.84
N CYS A 24 21.68 -4.88 -7.56
CA CYS A 24 20.66 -4.38 -8.48
C CYS A 24 20.29 -2.91 -8.21
N CYS A 25 19.98 -2.55 -6.95
CA CYS A 25 19.52 -1.22 -6.61
C CYS A 25 20.53 -0.40 -5.80
N GLY A 26 21.57 -1.01 -5.24
CA GLY A 26 22.43 -0.40 -4.23
C GLY A 26 21.78 -0.36 -2.84
N PRO A 27 22.51 0.14 -1.82
CA PRO A 27 21.99 0.20 -0.46
C PRO A 27 20.76 1.11 -0.35
N TRP A 28 19.91 0.85 0.66
CA TRP A 28 18.80 1.74 1.01
C TRP A 28 19.33 3.05 1.56
N ARG A 29 18.74 4.17 1.13
CA ARG A 29 19.10 5.52 1.61
C ARG A 29 18.26 5.97 2.81
N SER A 30 17.17 5.27 3.10
CA SER A 30 16.23 5.58 4.17
C SER A 30 15.73 4.28 4.80
N ASN A 31 15.05 4.41 5.94
CA ASN A 31 14.37 3.32 6.62
C ASN A 31 13.04 2.90 5.95
N TYR A 32 12.83 3.23 4.67
CA TYR A 32 11.60 2.93 3.94
C TYR A 32 11.15 1.47 4.08
N ILE A 33 12.09 0.54 3.99
CA ILE A 33 11.82 -0.90 4.12
C ILE A 33 11.29 -1.32 5.51
N GLN A 34 11.58 -0.54 6.56
CA GLN A 34 11.05 -0.79 7.90
C GLN A 34 9.58 -0.38 8.00
N VAL A 35 9.16 0.63 7.21
CA VAL A 35 7.78 1.11 7.16
C VAL A 35 6.95 0.30 6.15
N PHE A 36 7.56 -0.11 5.03
CA PHE A 36 6.94 -0.90 3.97
C PHE A 36 7.76 -2.18 3.69
N PRO A 37 7.59 -3.24 4.50
CA PRO A 37 8.36 -4.49 4.34
C PRO A 37 8.18 -5.13 2.96
N HIS A 38 6.96 -5.02 2.41
CA HIS A 38 6.64 -5.52 1.07
C HIS A 38 7.06 -4.59 -0.05
N ARG A 39 7.63 -3.41 0.27
CA ARG A 39 8.17 -2.37 -0.64
C ARG A 39 7.14 -1.63 -1.47
N PHE A 40 5.92 -2.15 -1.60
CA PHE A 40 4.83 -1.51 -2.31
C PHE A 40 3.97 -0.70 -1.36
N LEU A 41 3.48 0.44 -1.86
CA LEU A 41 2.39 1.15 -1.21
C LEU A 41 1.15 0.26 -1.26
N PRO A 42 0.38 0.20 -0.16
CA PRO A 42 -0.87 -0.53 -0.13
C PRO A 42 -1.83 0.01 -1.20
N ALA A 43 -2.69 -0.86 -1.72
CA ALA A 43 -3.75 -0.45 -2.64
C ALA A 43 -4.66 0.59 -1.95
N PRO A 44 -5.33 1.48 -2.71
CA PRO A 44 -6.41 2.27 -2.16
C PRO A 44 -7.55 1.30 -1.76
N VAL A 45 -7.91 1.32 -0.47
CA VAL A 45 -8.98 0.48 0.08
C VAL A 45 -10.13 1.39 0.51
N PRO A 46 -11.38 1.08 0.14
CA PRO A 46 -12.54 1.83 0.61
C PRO A 46 -12.82 1.53 2.09
N PHE A 47 -13.16 2.57 2.85
CA PHE A 47 -13.54 2.48 4.25
C PHE A 47 -14.93 3.03 4.48
N GLU A 48 -15.59 2.55 5.52
CA GLU A 48 -16.86 3.06 6.01
C GLU A 48 -16.79 3.40 7.50
N ARG A 49 -17.65 4.33 7.93
CA ARG A 49 -17.81 4.68 9.34
C ARG A 49 -18.94 3.85 9.94
N THR A 50 -18.59 2.98 10.87
CA THR A 50 -19.53 2.15 11.63
C THR A 50 -19.69 2.71 13.05
N PRO A 51 -20.74 2.32 13.80
CA PRO A 51 -20.86 2.65 15.23
C PRO A 51 -19.68 2.13 16.08
N ARG A 52 -18.90 1.16 15.58
CA ARG A 52 -17.73 0.57 16.25
C ARG A 52 -16.41 1.22 15.83
N GLY A 53 -16.44 2.23 14.95
CA GLY A 53 -15.25 2.88 14.39
C GLY A 53 -15.15 2.73 12.87
N ILE A 54 -13.93 2.81 12.34
CA ILE A 54 -13.65 2.70 10.90
C ILE A 54 -13.44 1.23 10.53
N ALA A 55 -14.15 0.76 9.51
CA ALA A 55 -14.01 -0.59 8.96
C ALA A 55 -13.73 -0.52 7.45
N MET A 56 -13.15 -1.58 6.88
CA MET A 56 -13.04 -1.71 5.42
C MET A 56 -14.43 -1.93 4.84
N ALA A 57 -14.77 -1.20 3.78
CA ALA A 57 -16.04 -1.37 3.08
C ALA A 57 -15.94 -2.54 2.10
N GLU A 58 -17.00 -3.34 2.00
CA GLU A 58 -17.08 -4.42 0.99
C GLU A 58 -17.25 -3.88 -0.43
N ARG A 59 -17.80 -2.67 -0.57
CA ARG A 59 -18.11 -2.04 -1.87
C ARG A 59 -17.73 -0.57 -1.85
N ASP A 60 -17.17 -0.08 -2.95
CA ASP A 60 -16.61 1.27 -3.10
C ASP A 60 -17.64 2.33 -3.56
N TYR A 61 -18.82 1.92 -4.03
CA TYR A 61 -19.87 2.80 -4.55
C TYR A 61 -21.04 3.07 -3.57
N GLN A 62 -20.84 2.83 -2.27
CA GLN A 62 -21.87 3.11 -1.26
C GLN A 62 -21.75 4.53 -0.66
N LYS A 63 -22.90 5.14 -0.35
CA LYS A 63 -22.95 6.48 0.25
C LYS A 63 -22.31 6.46 1.64
N GLY A 64 -21.30 7.32 1.84
CA GLY A 64 -20.55 7.39 3.11
C GLY A 64 -19.23 6.61 3.11
N VAL A 65 -18.93 5.89 2.03
CA VAL A 65 -17.61 5.29 1.80
C VAL A 65 -16.60 6.36 1.45
N PHE A 66 -15.37 6.21 1.94
CA PHE A 66 -14.26 7.10 1.66
C PHE A 66 -12.96 6.32 1.52
N TYR A 67 -12.00 6.87 0.78
CA TYR A 67 -10.65 6.31 0.67
C TYR A 67 -9.76 6.88 1.77
N GLY A 68 -9.16 5.98 2.55
CA GLY A 68 -8.28 6.35 3.64
C GLY A 68 -6.96 6.94 3.14
N SER A 69 -6.37 7.82 3.94
CA SER A 69 -5.02 8.33 3.67
C SER A 69 -4.00 7.20 3.64
N LEU A 70 -2.82 7.44 3.06
CA LEU A 70 -1.75 6.44 3.04
C LEU A 70 -1.41 5.93 4.45
N ILE A 71 -1.38 6.82 5.45
CA ILE A 71 -1.07 6.47 6.85
C ILE A 71 -2.14 5.53 7.42
N GLN A 72 -3.42 5.85 7.21
CA GLN A 72 -4.52 4.98 7.64
C GLN A 72 -4.39 3.60 6.99
N ARG A 73 -4.09 3.56 5.69
CA ARG A 73 -3.93 2.29 4.95
C ARG A 73 -2.76 1.45 5.47
N ILE A 74 -1.63 2.07 5.85
CA ILE A 74 -0.49 1.35 6.46
C ILE A 74 -0.90 0.69 7.79
N GLN A 75 -1.68 1.39 8.61
CA GLN A 75 -2.14 0.84 9.90
C GLN A 75 -3.02 -0.39 9.73
N PHE A 76 -3.89 -0.40 8.71
CA PHE A 76 -4.75 -1.56 8.42
C PHE A 76 -4.01 -2.71 7.72
N HIS A 77 -2.97 -2.42 6.93
CA HIS A 77 -2.21 -3.45 6.22
C HIS A 77 -1.33 -4.34 7.13
N GLY A 78 -1.14 -3.96 8.40
CA GLY A 78 -0.47 -4.77 9.42
C GLY A 78 -1.40 -5.69 10.22
N VAL A 79 -2.69 -5.77 9.87
CA VAL A 79 -3.74 -6.48 10.62
C VAL A 79 -4.27 -7.72 9.85
N VAL A 80 -3.55 -8.19 8.82
CA VAL A 80 -3.86 -9.45 8.12
C VAL A 80 -2.61 -10.31 8.01
#